data_AF-A0A919P2T1-F1
#
_entry.id   AF-A0A919P2T1-F1
#
_cell.length_a   1.000
_cell.length_b   1.000
_cell.length_c   1.000
_cell.angle_alpha   90.00
_cell.angle_beta   90.00
_cell.angle_gamma   90.00
#
_symmetry.space_group_name_H-M   'P 1'
#
loop_
_entity.id
_entity.type
_entity.pdbx_description
1 polymer ?
#
loop_
_entity_poly.entity_id
_entity_poly.type
_entity_poly.pdbx_seq_one_letter_code
_entity_poly.pdbx_strand_id
1 'polypeptide(L)'
;MPDDPSSRGADVPADAPADVAAGMPDRHELEFVESTVGDLDAALLGGPRTLSASDLAARADIDLDVVRGFWSTLGLPHAAADDAVYTESDAEAVDRAAALVREHGLDIKTVMTVTRALGHTSDRLALWQVEALVEDMSDRYELDDTSARLLVLDRLADLAPVLEAQLVHSYRRQLSAIAGRYAAEFGHVRGGDTDRSALPLARAVGFADMVSFTRRTAGLGSTDLSQFVQRFEAAARDVVTAAGGRVVKTIGDAVLFVADDAATGARIALGLAEQLGSGLDVGVAKQIAGLADGARGVTPVRVGFVWGRVLSRFGDVFGPHVNLAARLTDIAEPSTVLTDPATAEALAGDPAFVVEPLPARDLAGIGSVTPVRLTAAPA
;
A
#
# COMPACT_ATOMS: atom_id res chain seq x y z
N MET A 1 -77.01 25.63 -4.89
CA MET A 1 -76.07 24.84 -5.70
C MET A 1 -74.70 25.52 -5.61
N PRO A 2 -73.64 24.82 -5.22
CA PRO A 2 -73.55 23.98 -4.03
C PRO A 2 -72.24 24.22 -3.22
N ASP A 3 -72.17 23.56 -2.06
CA ASP A 3 -71.01 23.04 -1.31
C ASP A 3 -69.92 23.97 -0.75
N ASP A 4 -69.82 24.09 0.58
CA ASP A 4 -69.09 23.10 1.41
C ASP A 4 -69.25 23.40 2.93
N PRO A 5 -69.76 22.45 3.74
CA PRO A 5 -69.92 22.61 5.18
C PRO A 5 -68.90 21.81 6.00
N SER A 6 -68.67 22.33 7.21
CA SER A 6 -68.57 21.59 8.47
C SER A 6 -67.28 20.84 8.86
N SER A 7 -66.84 21.22 10.07
CA SER A 7 -66.45 20.35 11.17
C SER A 7 -65.29 19.38 10.96
N ARG A 8 -64.13 19.89 11.41
CA ARG A 8 -63.06 19.12 12.03
C ARG A 8 -63.62 18.18 13.09
N GLY A 9 -63.34 16.89 12.94
CA GLY A 9 -63.51 15.88 13.96
C GLY A 9 -63.20 14.50 13.40
N ALA A 10 -61.99 14.00 13.64
CA ALA A 10 -61.72 12.57 13.69
C ALA A 10 -60.44 12.32 14.50
N ASP A 11 -60.66 11.74 15.67
CA ASP A 11 -59.81 10.87 16.48
C ASP A 11 -58.29 10.91 16.29
N VAL A 12 -57.63 11.35 17.36
CA VAL A 12 -56.25 10.99 17.68
C VAL A 12 -56.25 9.51 18.06
N PRO A 13 -55.54 8.61 17.35
CA PRO A 13 -55.33 7.26 17.85
C PRO A 13 -54.33 7.33 19.02
N ALA A 14 -54.84 7.03 20.21
CA ALA A 14 -54.05 6.71 21.38
C ALA A 14 -53.45 5.30 21.23
N ASP A 15 -52.28 5.23 20.60
CA ASP A 15 -51.22 4.24 20.90
C ASP A 15 -50.03 4.52 19.98
N ALA A 16 -49.05 5.26 20.48
CA ALA A 16 -47.71 5.27 19.91
C ALA A 16 -46.85 4.39 20.83
N PRO A 17 -46.17 3.36 20.33
CA PRO A 17 -45.32 2.53 21.17
C PRO A 17 -44.19 3.42 21.72
N ALA A 18 -44.14 3.52 23.04
CA ALA A 18 -43.06 4.12 23.78
C ALA A 18 -41.82 3.22 23.69
N ASP A 19 -41.14 3.20 22.53
CA ASP A 19 -39.81 2.58 22.44
C ASP A 19 -39.02 3.07 21.20
N VAL A 20 -38.63 4.34 21.19
CA VAL A 20 -37.58 4.86 20.28
C VAL A 20 -36.53 5.68 21.06
N ALA A 21 -36.34 5.34 22.33
CA ALA A 21 -35.30 5.91 23.19
C ALA A 21 -34.28 4.84 23.65
N ALA A 22 -34.16 3.73 22.94
CA ALA A 22 -33.14 2.72 23.17
C ALA A 22 -32.01 2.91 22.13
N GLY A 23 -30.93 3.57 22.55
CA GLY A 23 -29.72 3.69 21.72
C GLY A 23 -28.95 5.01 21.83
N MET A 24 -29.36 5.95 22.68
CA MET A 24 -28.48 7.04 23.10
C MET A 24 -27.71 6.54 24.33
N PRO A 25 -26.37 6.40 24.25
CA PRO A 25 -25.57 5.99 25.40
C PRO A 25 -25.82 6.96 26.56
N ASP A 26 -25.91 6.43 27.77
CA ASP A 26 -26.17 7.24 28.97
C ASP A 26 -25.02 8.23 29.17
N ARG A 27 -25.25 9.37 29.84
CA ARG A 27 -24.21 10.39 30.06
C ARG A 27 -22.97 9.83 30.75
N HIS A 28 -23.16 8.84 31.64
CA HIS A 28 -22.05 8.14 32.28
C HIS A 28 -21.28 7.19 31.33
N GLU A 29 -21.94 6.58 30.33
CA GLU A 29 -21.27 5.79 29.30
C GLU A 29 -20.49 6.70 28.34
N LEU A 30 -21.06 7.86 27.99
CA LEU A 30 -20.37 8.88 27.19
C LEU A 30 -19.15 9.45 27.91
N GLU A 31 -19.27 9.81 29.20
CA GLU A 31 -18.15 10.27 30.03
C GLU A 31 -17.08 9.19 30.22
N PHE A 32 -17.47 7.91 30.35
CA PHE A 32 -16.52 6.79 30.46
C PHE A 32 -15.78 6.51 29.15
N VAL A 33 -16.47 6.57 28.01
CA VAL A 33 -15.86 6.44 26.67
C VAL A 33 -14.94 7.63 26.40
N GLU A 34 -15.34 8.85 26.76
CA GLU A 34 -14.52 10.06 26.62
C GLU A 34 -13.26 10.00 27.52
N SER A 35 -13.38 9.45 28.73
CA SER A 35 -12.25 9.18 29.63
C SER A 35 -11.30 8.10 29.09
N THR A 36 -11.85 7.00 28.56
CA THR A 36 -11.04 5.87 28.03
C THR A 36 -10.30 6.29 26.75
N VAL A 37 -10.95 7.06 25.88
CA VAL A 37 -10.33 7.63 24.67
C VAL A 37 -9.28 8.68 25.04
N GLY A 38 -9.52 9.51 26.06
CA GLY A 38 -8.54 10.48 26.56
C GLY A 38 -7.29 9.83 27.15
N ASP A 39 -7.45 8.76 27.95
CA ASP A 39 -6.32 8.01 28.51
C ASP A 39 -5.53 7.27 27.42
N LEU A 40 -6.23 6.69 26.43
CA LEU A 40 -5.61 6.08 25.27
C LEU A 40 -4.87 7.11 24.40
N ASP A 41 -5.46 8.29 24.16
CA ASP A 41 -4.83 9.38 23.40
C ASP A 41 -3.53 9.84 24.09
N ALA A 42 -3.56 10.06 25.40
CA ALA A 42 -2.38 10.42 26.18
C ALA A 42 -1.30 9.32 26.14
N ALA A 43 -1.69 8.05 26.22
CA ALA A 43 -0.75 6.93 26.15
C ALA A 43 -0.11 6.79 24.77
N LEU A 44 -0.88 6.92 23.69
CA LEU A 44 -0.39 6.80 22.31
C LEU A 44 0.48 8.00 21.89
N LEU A 45 0.15 9.21 22.35
CA LEU A 45 0.88 10.42 22.01
C LEU A 45 2.07 10.69 22.95
N GLY A 46 2.22 9.91 24.02
CA GLY A 46 3.31 10.03 24.98
C GLY A 46 3.18 11.21 25.94
N GLY A 47 1.96 11.71 26.16
CA GLY A 47 1.68 12.79 27.10
C GLY A 47 0.42 13.60 26.76
N PRO A 48 0.03 14.55 27.65
CA PRO A 48 -1.15 15.37 27.45
C PRO A 48 -0.93 16.44 26.37
N ARG A 49 -2.00 16.78 25.65
CA ARG A 49 -2.05 17.89 24.71
C ARG A 49 -2.10 19.22 25.47
N THR A 50 -0.99 19.92 25.54
CA THR A 50 -0.82 21.15 26.35
C THR A 50 -0.22 22.30 25.56
N LEU A 51 0.27 22.04 24.35
CA LEU A 51 0.96 23.00 23.52
C LEU A 51 0.09 23.42 22.33
N SER A 52 0.31 24.65 21.87
CA SER A 52 -0.28 25.21 20.67
C SER A 52 0.69 25.21 19.49
N ALA A 53 0.21 25.45 18.28
CA ALA A 53 1.10 25.57 17.11
C ALA A 53 2.05 26.76 17.26
N SER A 54 1.61 27.83 17.93
CA SER A 54 2.43 28.98 18.30
C SER A 54 3.58 28.59 19.24
N ASP A 55 3.34 27.72 20.22
CA ASP A 55 4.38 27.23 21.14
C ASP A 55 5.41 26.38 20.41
N LEU A 56 4.96 25.50 19.51
CA LEU A 56 5.82 24.69 18.64
C LEU A 56 6.73 25.57 17.77
N ALA A 57 6.17 26.61 17.15
CA ALA A 57 6.88 27.54 16.29
C ALA A 57 7.96 28.31 17.08
N ALA A 58 7.59 28.84 18.25
CA ALA A 58 8.50 29.58 19.12
C ALA A 58 9.65 28.69 19.62
N ARG A 59 9.35 27.45 20.03
CA ARG A 59 10.36 26.50 20.51
C ARG A 59 11.36 26.09 19.44
N ALA A 60 10.88 25.80 18.24
CA ALA A 60 11.73 25.37 17.13
C ALA A 60 12.38 26.54 16.39
N ASP A 61 12.11 27.80 16.77
CA ASP A 61 12.59 29.02 16.10
C ASP A 61 12.28 29.01 14.59
N ILE A 62 11.03 28.72 14.24
CA ILE A 62 10.53 28.67 12.86
C ILE A 62 9.19 29.40 12.73
N ASP A 63 8.84 29.78 11.50
CA ASP A 63 7.55 30.41 11.24
C ASP A 63 6.37 29.43 11.51
N LEU A 64 5.28 29.96 12.07
CA LEU A 64 4.05 29.22 12.33
C LEU A 64 3.52 28.49 11.09
N ASP A 65 3.68 29.08 9.89
CA ASP A 65 3.26 28.47 8.64
C ASP A 65 4.08 27.22 8.28
N VAL A 66 5.34 27.12 8.75
CA VAL A 66 6.16 25.92 8.60
C VAL A 66 5.64 24.80 9.51
N VAL A 67 5.27 25.12 10.75
CA VAL A 67 4.64 24.14 11.67
C VAL A 67 3.32 23.62 11.10
N ARG A 68 2.45 24.53 10.63
CA ARG A 68 1.18 24.16 9.98
C ARG A 68 1.40 23.35 8.70
N GLY A 69 2.43 23.71 7.94
CA GLY A 69 2.86 22.99 6.76
C GLY A 69 3.25 21.55 7.11
N PHE A 70 4.14 21.38 8.08
CA PHE A 70 4.58 20.07 8.59
C PHE A 70 3.37 19.21 8.98
N TRP A 71 2.48 19.75 9.80
CA TRP A 71 1.29 19.05 10.29
C TRP A 71 0.33 18.64 9.16
N SER A 72 0.02 19.58 8.25
CA SER A 72 -0.80 19.29 7.07
C SER A 72 -0.23 18.19 6.19
N THR A 73 1.10 18.12 6.13
CA THR A 73 1.83 17.21 5.26
C THR A 73 1.89 15.79 5.84
N LEU A 74 1.78 15.66 7.17
CA LEU A 74 1.50 14.38 7.81
C LEU A 74 0.10 13.85 7.51
N GLY A 75 -0.82 14.71 7.04
CA GLY A 75 -2.22 14.35 6.77
C GLY A 75 -3.16 14.57 7.95
N LEU A 76 -2.72 15.28 9.00
CA LEU A 76 -3.49 15.52 10.22
C LEU A 76 -4.31 16.81 10.14
N PRO A 77 -5.46 16.88 10.83
CA PRO A 77 -6.31 18.06 10.83
C PRO A 77 -5.64 19.26 11.49
N HIS A 78 -5.98 20.47 11.02
CA HIS A 78 -5.53 21.74 11.61
C HIS A 78 -6.45 22.17 12.75
N ALA A 79 -5.85 22.56 13.87
CA ALA A 79 -6.51 23.37 14.89
C ALA A 79 -6.17 24.86 14.70
N ALA A 80 -6.83 25.75 15.45
CA ALA A 80 -6.41 27.15 15.50
C ALA A 80 -5.00 27.27 16.10
N ALA A 81 -4.31 28.38 15.82
CA ALA A 81 -2.89 28.53 16.18
C ALA A 81 -2.63 28.37 17.68
N ASP A 82 -3.57 28.82 18.50
CA ASP A 82 -3.45 28.92 19.95
C ASP A 82 -4.24 27.80 20.68
N ASP A 83 -4.83 26.86 19.93
CA ASP A 83 -5.50 25.71 20.53
C ASP A 83 -4.46 24.73 21.09
N ALA A 84 -4.63 24.35 22.35
CA ALA A 84 -3.74 23.41 23.06
C ALA A 84 -4.03 21.96 22.63
N VAL A 85 -3.65 21.59 21.41
CA VAL A 85 -3.92 20.26 20.81
C VAL A 85 -2.66 19.43 20.56
N TYR A 86 -1.48 19.98 20.83
CA TYR A 86 -0.18 19.36 20.59
C TYR A 86 0.46 18.88 21.89
N THR A 87 1.22 17.81 21.80
CA THR A 87 1.98 17.22 22.91
C THR A 87 3.45 17.64 22.88
N GLU A 88 4.18 17.31 23.95
CA GLU A 88 5.63 17.47 24.01
C GLU A 88 6.35 16.64 22.92
N SER A 89 5.84 15.44 22.63
CA SER A 89 6.37 14.57 21.57
C SER A 89 6.24 15.22 20.17
N ASP A 90 5.12 15.91 19.93
CA ASP A 90 4.91 16.67 18.69
C ASP A 90 5.91 17.81 18.54
N ALA A 91 6.18 18.52 19.65
CA ALA A 91 7.16 19.60 19.67
C ALA A 91 8.57 19.09 19.37
N GLU A 92 8.96 17.96 19.94
CA GLU A 92 10.24 17.32 19.61
C GLU A 92 10.30 16.84 18.15
N ALA A 93 9.19 16.34 17.60
CA ALA A 93 9.13 15.90 16.21
C ALA A 93 9.34 17.07 15.23
N VAL A 94 8.71 18.22 15.51
CA VAL A 94 8.91 19.46 14.75
C VAL A 94 10.35 19.95 14.87
N ASP A 95 10.94 19.93 16.07
CA ASP A 95 12.32 20.36 16.26
C ASP A 95 13.32 19.46 15.52
N ARG A 96 13.15 18.13 15.56
CA ARG A 96 13.96 17.18 14.78
C ARG A 96 13.83 17.45 13.27
N ALA A 97 12.65 17.80 12.78
CA ALA A 97 12.45 18.14 11.38
C ALA A 97 13.11 19.49 11.01
N ALA A 98 13.07 20.49 11.90
CA ALA A 98 13.73 21.77 11.69
C ALA A 98 15.27 21.64 11.74
N ALA A 99 15.80 20.77 12.61
CA ALA A 99 17.22 20.46 12.70
C ALA A 99 17.80 19.92 11.38
N LEU A 100 17.02 19.17 10.59
CA LEU A 100 17.44 18.72 9.26
C LEU A 100 17.79 19.88 8.31
N VAL A 101 17.10 21.01 8.42
CA VAL A 101 17.40 22.21 7.62
C VAL A 101 18.62 22.93 8.22
N ARG A 102 18.61 23.17 9.54
CA ARG A 102 19.65 23.97 10.22
C ARG A 102 21.01 23.29 10.26
N GLU A 103 21.06 22.00 10.56
CA GLU A 103 22.30 21.25 10.82
C GLU A 103 22.82 20.51 9.60
N HIS A 104 21.92 20.03 8.73
CA HIS A 104 22.27 19.24 7.55
C HIS A 104 22.08 19.99 6.22
N GLY A 105 21.61 21.24 6.26
CA GLY A 105 21.48 22.10 5.08
C GLY A 105 20.46 21.60 4.04
N LEU A 106 19.49 20.77 4.46
CA LEU A 106 18.46 20.27 3.55
C LEU A 106 17.49 21.38 3.18
N ASP A 107 17.08 21.44 1.91
CA ASP A 107 16.00 22.32 1.47
C ASP A 107 14.69 21.94 2.18
N ILE A 108 13.93 22.95 2.63
CA ILE A 108 12.65 22.74 3.32
C ILE A 108 11.70 21.89 2.48
N LYS A 109 11.70 22.05 1.14
CA LYS A 109 10.87 21.23 0.24
C LYS A 109 11.24 19.74 0.30
N THR A 110 12.51 19.43 0.55
CA THR A 110 13.00 18.07 0.75
C THR A 110 12.50 17.51 2.07
N VAL A 111 12.63 18.26 3.17
CA VAL A 111 12.09 17.87 4.48
C VAL A 111 10.59 17.62 4.39
N MET A 112 9.83 18.54 3.78
CA MET A 112 8.39 18.39 3.54
C MET A 112 8.05 17.18 2.66
N THR A 113 8.92 16.81 1.70
CA THR A 113 8.75 15.60 0.90
C THR A 113 8.90 14.34 1.76
N VAL A 114 9.88 14.31 2.65
CA VAL A 114 10.12 13.18 3.56
C VAL A 114 8.98 13.05 4.57
N THR A 115 8.56 14.16 5.19
CA THR A 115 7.40 14.20 6.10
C THR A 115 6.14 13.67 5.42
N ARG A 116 5.91 14.02 4.15
CA ARG A 116 4.74 13.52 3.40
C ARG A 116 4.77 12.02 3.20
N ALA A 117 5.94 11.48 2.89
CA ALA A 117 6.10 10.04 2.71
C ALA A 117 5.84 9.29 4.03
N LEU A 118 6.30 9.84 5.16
CA LEU A 118 5.99 9.31 6.49
C LEU A 118 4.49 9.34 6.78
N GLY A 119 3.83 10.50 6.62
CA GLY A 119 2.39 10.63 6.85
C GLY A 119 1.56 9.63 6.02
N HIS A 120 1.80 9.58 4.71
CA HIS A 120 1.09 8.67 3.81
C HIS A 120 1.28 7.19 4.16
N THR A 121 2.47 6.81 4.62
CA THR A 121 2.78 5.41 4.95
C THR A 121 2.20 5.04 6.32
N SER A 122 2.34 5.91 7.31
CA SER A 122 1.88 5.67 8.68
C SER A 122 0.36 5.62 8.77
N ASP A 123 -0.37 6.48 8.07
CA ASP A 123 -1.85 6.47 8.02
C ASP A 123 -2.39 5.11 7.56
N ARG A 124 -1.89 4.63 6.41
CA ARG A 124 -2.27 3.32 5.86
C ARG A 124 -1.83 2.16 6.74
N LEU A 125 -0.64 2.26 7.33
CA LEU A 125 -0.10 1.21 8.20
C LEU A 125 -0.95 1.06 9.47
N ALA A 126 -1.26 2.17 10.14
CA ALA A 126 -2.04 2.16 11.37
C ALA A 126 -3.44 1.58 11.13
N LEU A 127 -4.12 2.02 10.06
CA LEU A 127 -5.43 1.46 9.68
C LEU A 127 -5.34 -0.05 9.44
N TRP A 128 -4.36 -0.50 8.66
CA TRP A 128 -4.22 -1.92 8.35
C TRP A 128 -3.90 -2.77 9.60
N GLN A 129 -3.05 -2.28 10.49
CA GLN A 129 -2.72 -2.96 11.74
C GLN A 129 -3.94 -3.05 12.67
N VAL A 130 -4.71 -1.97 12.81
CA VAL A 130 -5.93 -1.97 13.63
C VAL A 130 -6.97 -2.92 13.05
N GLU A 131 -7.24 -2.88 11.74
CA GLU A 131 -8.21 -3.80 11.11
C GLU A 131 -7.78 -5.27 11.24
N ALA A 132 -6.49 -5.58 11.08
CA ALA A 132 -5.99 -6.95 11.28
C ALA A 132 -6.15 -7.43 12.74
N LEU A 133 -5.98 -6.53 13.72
CA LEU A 133 -6.24 -6.84 15.12
C LEU A 133 -7.74 -7.05 15.37
N VAL A 134 -8.61 -6.23 14.77
CA VAL A 134 -10.07 -6.39 14.89
C VAL A 134 -10.52 -7.72 14.31
N GLU A 135 -10.02 -8.10 13.13
CA GLU A 135 -10.29 -9.40 12.51
C GLU A 135 -9.86 -10.55 13.44
N ASP A 136 -8.63 -10.52 13.96
CA ASP A 136 -8.12 -11.53 14.91
C ASP A 136 -8.96 -11.61 16.20
N MET A 137 -9.41 -10.47 16.75
CA MET A 137 -10.25 -10.46 17.95
C MET A 137 -11.66 -10.98 17.67
N SER A 138 -12.25 -10.62 16.53
CA SER A 138 -13.56 -11.12 16.10
C SER A 138 -13.54 -12.64 15.94
N ASP A 139 -12.54 -13.17 15.23
CA ASP A 139 -12.40 -14.61 14.99
C ASP A 139 -12.05 -15.39 16.26
N ARG A 140 -11.09 -14.91 17.06
CA ARG A 140 -10.62 -15.63 18.25
C ARG A 140 -11.67 -15.73 19.34
N TYR A 141 -12.49 -14.69 19.51
CA TYR A 141 -13.45 -14.58 20.60
C TYR A 141 -14.91 -14.65 20.13
N GLU A 142 -15.16 -14.92 18.85
CA GLU A 142 -16.49 -14.98 18.23
C GLU A 142 -17.31 -13.69 18.51
N LEU A 143 -16.65 -12.54 18.45
CA LEU A 143 -17.24 -11.24 18.76
C LEU A 143 -17.88 -10.62 17.51
N ASP A 144 -18.97 -9.88 17.72
CA ASP A 144 -19.46 -8.96 16.71
C ASP A 144 -18.45 -7.82 16.47
N ASP A 145 -18.61 -7.17 15.33
CA ASP A 145 -17.73 -6.12 14.82
C ASP A 145 -17.50 -4.96 15.82
N THR A 146 -18.55 -4.56 16.55
CA THR A 146 -18.47 -3.45 17.50
C THR A 146 -17.71 -3.89 18.75
N SER A 147 -18.03 -5.06 19.29
CA SER A 147 -17.34 -5.62 20.46
C SER A 147 -15.85 -5.86 20.19
N ALA A 148 -15.51 -6.36 18.99
CA ALA A 148 -14.11 -6.55 18.59
C ALA A 148 -13.34 -5.22 18.51
N ARG A 149 -13.94 -4.18 17.93
CA ARG A 149 -13.34 -2.82 17.88
C ARG A 149 -13.12 -2.23 19.27
N LEU A 150 -14.10 -2.33 20.16
CA LEU A 150 -13.96 -1.85 21.55
C LEU A 150 -12.84 -2.59 22.29
N LEU A 151 -12.73 -3.92 22.11
CA LEU A 151 -11.64 -4.70 22.70
C LEU A 151 -10.27 -4.30 22.14
N VAL A 152 -10.16 -4.02 20.83
CA VAL A 152 -8.91 -3.52 20.25
C VAL A 152 -8.54 -2.16 20.83
N LEU A 153 -9.49 -1.24 20.99
CA LEU A 153 -9.25 0.07 21.60
C LEU A 153 -8.70 -0.05 23.03
N ASP A 154 -9.30 -0.94 23.85
CA ASP A 154 -8.84 -1.23 25.22
C ASP A 154 -7.40 -1.76 25.27
N ARG A 155 -6.98 -2.52 24.25
CA ARG A 155 -5.64 -3.13 24.16
C ARG A 155 -4.62 -2.30 23.41
N LEU A 156 -5.03 -1.24 22.72
CA LEU A 156 -4.16 -0.54 21.79
C LEU A 156 -2.98 0.13 22.50
N ALA A 157 -3.18 0.66 23.71
CA ALA A 157 -2.12 1.23 24.54
C ALA A 157 -1.01 0.21 24.87
N ASP A 158 -1.37 -1.04 25.16
CA ASP A 158 -0.43 -2.12 25.45
C ASP A 158 0.29 -2.63 24.19
N LEU A 159 -0.41 -2.63 23.05
CA LEU A 159 0.13 -3.14 21.78
C LEU A 159 1.00 -2.11 21.05
N ALA A 160 0.72 -0.82 21.19
CA ALA A 160 1.40 0.26 20.46
C ALA A 160 2.94 0.22 20.57
N PRO A 161 3.56 0.02 21.75
CA PRO A 161 5.02 -0.06 21.86
C PRO A 161 5.63 -1.21 21.05
N VAL A 162 4.92 -2.34 20.94
CA VAL A 162 5.36 -3.50 20.15
C VAL A 162 5.27 -3.19 18.65
N LEU A 163 4.15 -2.58 18.23
CA LEU A 163 3.95 -2.15 16.84
C LEU A 163 5.00 -1.11 16.41
N GLU A 164 5.29 -0.14 17.28
CA GLU A 164 6.31 0.88 17.06
C GLU A 164 7.71 0.26 16.93
N ALA A 165 8.10 -0.63 17.85
CA ALA A 165 9.38 -1.31 17.80
C ALA A 165 9.56 -2.10 16.49
N GLN A 166 8.49 -2.76 16.03
CA GLN A 166 8.50 -3.51 14.78
C GLN A 166 8.57 -2.60 13.54
N LEU A 167 7.89 -1.46 13.57
CA LEU A 167 8.00 -0.42 12.53
C LEU A 167 9.45 0.08 12.43
N VAL A 168 10.06 0.45 13.55
CA VAL A 168 11.45 0.94 13.59
C VAL A 168 12.42 -0.14 13.10
N HIS A 169 12.23 -1.41 13.49
CA HIS A 169 13.04 -2.53 13.01
C HIS A 169 12.95 -2.66 11.48
N SER A 170 11.73 -2.74 10.94
CA SER A 170 11.46 -2.87 9.51
C SER A 170 12.06 -1.70 8.73
N TYR A 171 11.85 -0.46 9.19
CA TYR A 171 12.39 0.75 8.59
C TYR A 171 13.93 0.71 8.51
N ARG A 172 14.61 0.32 9.59
CA ARG A 172 16.08 0.18 9.61
C ARG A 172 16.58 -0.88 8.62
N ARG A 173 15.88 -2.02 8.50
CA ARG A 173 16.22 -3.06 7.51
C ARG A 173 16.04 -2.56 6.09
N GLN A 174 14.98 -1.82 5.80
CA GLN A 174 14.74 -1.24 4.49
C GLN A 174 15.81 -0.21 4.11
N LEU A 175 16.19 0.69 5.04
CA LEU A 175 17.29 1.62 4.83
C LEU A 175 18.62 0.91 4.55
N SER A 176 18.94 -0.14 5.33
CA SER A 176 20.14 -0.96 5.10
C SER A 176 20.14 -1.62 3.72
N ALA A 177 18.99 -2.12 3.25
CA ALA A 177 18.86 -2.70 1.92
C ALA A 177 19.03 -1.66 0.80
N ILE A 178 18.49 -0.44 0.98
CA ILE A 178 18.69 0.68 0.03
C ILE A 178 20.19 1.04 -0.04
N ALA A 179 20.85 1.19 1.11
CA ALA A 179 22.27 1.49 1.18
C ALA A 179 23.13 0.42 0.49
N GLY A 180 22.80 -0.87 0.71
CA GLY A 180 23.48 -1.98 0.04
C GLY A 180 23.33 -1.94 -1.48
N ARG A 181 22.13 -1.62 -2.00
CA ARG A 181 21.89 -1.46 -3.44
C ARG A 181 22.67 -0.30 -4.03
N TYR A 182 22.69 0.86 -3.37
CA TYR A 182 23.47 2.00 -3.83
C TYR A 182 24.98 1.70 -3.84
N ALA A 183 25.49 0.99 -2.85
CA ALA A 183 26.90 0.59 -2.84
C ALA A 183 27.25 -0.32 -4.05
N ALA A 184 26.36 -1.26 -4.40
CA ALA A 184 26.54 -2.11 -5.58
C ALA A 184 26.42 -1.32 -6.90
N GLU A 185 25.42 -0.46 -7.02
CA GLU A 185 25.15 0.36 -8.21
C GLU A 185 26.28 1.35 -8.50
N PHE A 186 26.76 2.07 -7.47
CA PHE A 186 27.84 3.06 -7.62
C PHE A 186 29.25 2.47 -7.50
N GLY A 187 29.41 1.24 -7.01
CA GLY A 187 30.68 0.52 -7.04
C GLY A 187 31.20 0.29 -8.46
N HIS A 188 30.29 0.26 -9.45
CA HIS A 188 30.61 0.07 -10.87
C HIS A 188 30.62 1.36 -11.69
N VAL A 189 30.17 2.50 -11.14
CA VAL A 189 30.18 3.81 -11.82
C VAL A 189 31.48 4.56 -11.52
N ARG A 190 32.60 4.02 -12.01
CA ARG A 190 33.84 4.80 -12.23
C ARG A 190 34.04 5.00 -13.72
N GLY A 191 33.26 5.93 -14.29
CA GLY A 191 33.48 6.43 -15.64
C GLY A 191 32.22 6.45 -16.49
N GLY A 192 31.69 7.64 -16.76
CA GLY A 192 30.64 7.83 -17.75
C GLY A 192 29.79 9.06 -17.48
N ASP A 193 29.90 10.04 -18.37
CA ASP A 193 29.11 11.26 -18.45
C ASP A 193 27.61 10.89 -18.47
N THR A 194 26.91 11.10 -17.35
CA THR A 194 25.47 10.81 -17.27
C THR A 194 24.71 11.98 -17.86
N ASP A 195 24.07 11.76 -19.00
CA ASP A 195 23.10 12.68 -19.59
C ASP A 195 22.03 13.03 -18.53
N ARG A 196 22.08 14.28 -18.05
CA ARG A 196 21.17 14.78 -17.00
C ARG A 196 19.71 14.82 -17.43
N SER A 197 19.41 14.64 -18.72
CA SER A 197 18.04 14.57 -19.24
C SER A 197 17.42 13.17 -19.18
N ALA A 198 18.24 12.12 -19.03
CA ALA A 198 17.76 10.76 -18.94
C ALA A 198 17.22 10.42 -17.53
N LEU A 199 16.19 9.58 -17.47
CA LEU A 199 15.68 9.08 -16.19
C LEU A 199 16.79 8.35 -15.42
N PRO A 200 16.88 8.53 -14.09
CA PRO A 200 18.13 8.29 -13.36
C PRO A 200 18.48 6.81 -13.16
N LEU A 201 17.48 5.91 -13.10
CA LEU A 201 17.69 4.52 -12.69
C LEU A 201 17.38 3.57 -13.83
N ALA A 202 18.34 2.75 -14.25
CA ALA A 202 18.07 1.60 -15.12
C ALA A 202 17.53 0.46 -14.25
N ARG A 203 16.31 -0.01 -14.55
CA ARG A 203 15.63 -1.07 -13.81
C ARG A 203 14.85 -1.96 -14.76
N ALA A 204 14.77 -3.25 -14.43
CA ALA A 204 13.76 -4.11 -15.01
C ALA A 204 12.46 -3.76 -14.29
N VAL A 205 11.43 -3.40 -15.04
CA VAL A 205 10.10 -3.11 -14.51
C VAL A 205 9.09 -4.03 -15.17
N GLY A 206 8.24 -4.66 -14.39
CA GLY A 206 7.24 -5.57 -14.92
C GLY A 206 5.94 -5.56 -14.14
N PHE A 207 4.88 -5.96 -14.84
CA PHE A 207 3.55 -6.17 -14.29
C PHE A 207 3.14 -7.62 -14.47
N ALA A 208 2.59 -8.21 -13.41
CA ALA A 208 1.89 -9.48 -13.46
C ALA A 208 0.42 -9.25 -13.10
N ASP A 209 -0.49 -9.57 -14.02
CA ASP A 209 -1.93 -9.31 -13.91
C ASP A 209 -2.73 -10.62 -13.92
N MET A 210 -3.68 -10.79 -12.99
CA MET A 210 -4.46 -12.02 -12.90
C MET A 210 -5.51 -12.12 -13.99
N VAL A 211 -5.62 -13.30 -14.60
CA VAL A 211 -6.64 -13.54 -15.62
C VAL A 211 -8.02 -13.70 -14.99
N SER A 212 -8.98 -12.90 -15.47
CA SER A 212 -10.41 -13.01 -15.14
C SER A 212 -10.75 -12.79 -13.66
N PHE A 213 -10.04 -11.89 -12.97
CA PHE A 213 -10.31 -11.53 -11.57
C PHE A 213 -11.78 -11.23 -11.33
N THR A 214 -12.38 -10.31 -12.10
CA THR A 214 -13.80 -9.91 -11.95
C THR A 214 -14.78 -11.08 -12.03
N ARG A 215 -14.50 -12.10 -12.86
CA ARG A 215 -15.37 -13.27 -12.98
C ARG A 215 -15.19 -14.23 -11.79
N ARG A 216 -13.98 -14.36 -11.27
CA ARG A 216 -13.66 -15.28 -10.16
C ARG A 216 -14.07 -14.71 -8.80
N THR A 217 -14.05 -13.39 -8.67
CA THR A 217 -14.50 -12.69 -7.47
C THR A 217 -16.00 -12.38 -7.49
N ALA A 218 -16.66 -12.59 -8.63
CA ALA A 218 -18.12 -12.47 -8.74
C ALA A 218 -18.81 -13.48 -7.81
N GLY A 219 -19.39 -12.96 -6.73
CA GLY A 219 -20.11 -13.75 -5.73
C GLY A 219 -19.28 -14.15 -4.50
N LEU A 220 -18.00 -13.75 -4.41
CA LEU A 220 -17.26 -13.85 -3.15
C LEU A 220 -17.78 -12.80 -2.15
N GLY A 221 -17.92 -13.22 -0.88
CA GLY A 221 -18.08 -12.28 0.23
C GLY A 221 -16.82 -11.45 0.45
N SER A 222 -16.91 -10.37 1.22
CA SER A 222 -15.79 -9.47 1.53
C SER A 222 -14.58 -10.21 2.10
N THR A 223 -14.81 -11.14 3.03
CA THR A 223 -13.75 -11.95 3.66
C THR A 223 -13.05 -12.87 2.65
N ASP A 224 -13.80 -13.63 1.85
CA ASP A 224 -13.23 -14.54 0.85
C ASP A 224 -12.44 -13.78 -0.22
N LEU A 225 -12.94 -12.61 -0.64
CA LEU A 225 -12.25 -11.72 -1.57
C LEU A 225 -10.93 -11.20 -0.99
N SER A 226 -10.95 -10.72 0.26
CA SER A 226 -9.76 -10.25 0.97
C SER A 226 -8.70 -11.35 1.06
N GLN A 227 -9.07 -12.54 1.53
CA GLN A 227 -8.15 -13.67 1.64
C GLN A 227 -7.60 -14.11 0.27
N PHE A 228 -8.42 -14.06 -0.78
CA PHE A 228 -7.98 -14.38 -2.14
C PHE A 228 -6.90 -13.41 -2.63
N VAL A 229 -7.13 -12.10 -2.47
CA VAL A 229 -6.14 -11.07 -2.82
C VAL A 229 -4.86 -11.24 -2.00
N GLN A 230 -4.98 -11.41 -0.67
CA GLN A 230 -3.81 -11.59 0.20
C GLN A 230 -2.94 -12.79 -0.20
N ARG A 231 -3.55 -13.94 -0.56
CA ARG A 231 -2.82 -15.12 -1.03
C ARG A 231 -2.05 -14.86 -2.32
N PHE A 232 -2.69 -14.15 -3.27
CA PHE A 232 -2.03 -13.77 -4.52
C PHE A 232 -0.86 -12.81 -4.26
N GLU A 233 -1.07 -11.78 -3.44
CA GLU A 233 -0.02 -10.82 -3.10
C GLU A 233 1.17 -11.49 -2.39
N ALA A 234 0.90 -12.40 -1.45
CA ALA A 234 1.94 -13.15 -0.75
C ALA A 234 2.77 -14.01 -1.71
N ALA A 235 2.10 -14.82 -2.55
CA ALA A 235 2.78 -15.67 -3.53
C ALA A 235 3.62 -14.85 -4.53
N ALA A 236 3.09 -13.73 -5.01
CA ALA A 236 3.84 -12.85 -5.90
C ALA A 236 5.06 -12.21 -5.18
N ARG A 237 4.90 -11.77 -3.93
CA ARG A 237 6.02 -11.23 -3.12
C ARG A 237 7.11 -12.28 -2.90
N ASP A 238 6.75 -13.52 -2.65
CA ASP A 238 7.70 -14.62 -2.44
C ASP A 238 8.55 -14.86 -3.69
N VAL A 239 7.91 -14.98 -4.87
CA VAL A 239 8.62 -15.12 -6.16
C VAL A 239 9.58 -13.95 -6.39
N VAL A 240 9.05 -12.73 -6.26
CA VAL A 240 9.81 -11.50 -6.55
C VAL A 240 11.01 -11.38 -5.62
N THR A 241 10.82 -11.62 -4.32
CA THR A 241 11.87 -11.48 -3.31
C THR A 241 12.91 -12.59 -3.43
N ALA A 242 12.49 -13.83 -3.68
CA ALA A 242 13.40 -14.98 -3.84
C ALA A 242 14.37 -14.81 -5.01
N ALA A 243 13.93 -14.16 -6.10
CA ALA A 243 14.77 -13.86 -7.24
C ALA A 243 15.70 -12.64 -7.05
N GLY A 244 15.50 -11.84 -6.00
CA GLY A 244 16.25 -10.62 -5.70
C GLY A 244 15.58 -9.31 -6.17
N GLY A 245 14.30 -9.36 -6.54
CA GLY A 245 13.52 -8.18 -6.92
C GLY A 245 12.77 -7.54 -5.75
N ARG A 246 11.94 -6.55 -6.09
CA ARG A 246 11.07 -5.86 -5.15
C ARG A 246 9.68 -5.63 -5.75
N VAL A 247 8.64 -5.96 -4.97
CA VAL A 247 7.28 -5.51 -5.26
C VAL A 247 7.19 -4.02 -4.92
N VAL A 248 6.83 -3.21 -5.91
CA VAL A 248 6.64 -1.76 -5.77
C VAL A 248 5.28 -1.50 -5.13
N LYS A 249 4.22 -2.06 -5.74
CA LYS A 249 2.84 -1.94 -5.30
C LYS A 249 1.99 -3.04 -5.92
N THR A 250 0.84 -3.26 -5.30
CA THR A 250 -0.26 -4.06 -5.83
C THR A 250 -1.40 -3.11 -6.24
N ILE A 251 -2.04 -3.38 -7.36
CA ILE A 251 -3.17 -2.61 -7.89
C ILE A 251 -4.30 -3.61 -8.12
N GLY A 252 -5.09 -3.87 -7.09
CA GLY A 252 -6.12 -4.91 -7.14
C GLY A 252 -5.49 -6.28 -7.40
N ASP A 253 -5.62 -6.74 -8.64
CA ASP A 253 -5.18 -8.04 -9.14
C ASP A 253 -3.86 -8.00 -9.93
N ALA A 254 -3.23 -6.83 -10.02
CA ALA A 254 -1.93 -6.66 -10.65
C ALA A 254 -0.80 -6.40 -9.64
N VAL A 255 0.38 -6.94 -9.91
CA VAL A 255 1.61 -6.68 -9.14
C VAL A 255 2.60 -5.95 -10.02
N LEU A 256 3.07 -4.79 -9.57
CA LEU A 256 4.20 -4.08 -10.15
C LEU A 256 5.48 -4.47 -9.41
N PHE A 257 6.46 -5.03 -10.13
CA PHE A 257 7.76 -5.39 -9.59
C PHE A 257 8.89 -4.66 -10.30
N VAL A 258 10.03 -4.55 -9.61
CA VAL A 258 11.28 -4.06 -10.19
C VAL A 258 12.48 -4.93 -9.79
N ALA A 259 13.51 -4.94 -10.65
CA ALA A 259 14.81 -5.53 -10.35
C ALA A 259 15.96 -4.64 -10.87
N ASP A 260 17.13 -4.83 -10.28
CA ASP A 260 18.32 -4.00 -10.57
C ASP A 260 19.01 -4.37 -11.90
N ASP A 261 18.67 -5.51 -12.51
CA ASP A 261 19.18 -5.96 -13.81
C ASP A 261 18.12 -6.74 -14.62
N ALA A 262 18.34 -6.86 -15.94
CA ALA A 262 17.41 -7.50 -16.87
C ALA A 262 17.22 -9.00 -16.59
N ALA A 263 18.28 -9.73 -16.23
CA ALA A 263 18.22 -11.18 -16.00
C ALA A 263 17.43 -11.52 -14.73
N THR A 264 17.60 -10.73 -13.66
CA THR A 264 16.76 -10.83 -12.46
C THR A 264 15.31 -10.53 -12.79
N GLY A 265 15.03 -9.48 -13.58
CA GLY A 265 13.69 -9.17 -14.06
C GLY A 265 13.04 -10.31 -14.85
N ALA A 266 13.80 -10.94 -15.75
CA ALA A 266 13.39 -12.11 -16.53
C ALA A 266 13.06 -13.31 -15.64
N ARG A 267 13.92 -13.63 -14.66
CA ARG A 267 13.68 -14.71 -13.68
C ARG A 267 12.41 -14.48 -12.86
N ILE A 268 12.16 -13.25 -12.42
CA ILE A 268 10.92 -12.90 -11.71
C ILE A 268 9.72 -13.10 -12.62
N ALA A 269 9.77 -12.58 -13.85
CA ALA A 269 8.66 -12.65 -14.78
C ALA A 269 8.28 -14.10 -15.11
N LEU A 270 9.27 -14.94 -15.40
CA LEU A 270 9.10 -16.37 -15.64
C LEU A 270 8.60 -17.09 -14.39
N GLY A 271 9.18 -16.81 -13.22
CA GLY A 271 8.74 -17.41 -11.95
C GLY A 271 7.31 -17.05 -11.58
N LEU A 272 6.85 -15.83 -11.88
CA LEU A 272 5.46 -15.43 -11.67
C LEU A 272 4.53 -16.17 -12.64
N ALA A 273 4.87 -16.22 -13.93
CA ALA A 273 4.10 -16.95 -14.92
C ALA A 273 4.04 -18.46 -14.65
N GLU A 274 5.11 -19.04 -14.11
CA GLU A 274 5.21 -20.45 -13.76
C GLU A 274 4.50 -20.75 -12.43
N GLN A 275 4.86 -20.12 -11.32
CA GLN A 275 4.29 -20.48 -10.01
C GLN A 275 2.83 -20.07 -9.85
N LEU A 276 2.41 -19.00 -10.52
CA LEU A 276 1.01 -18.56 -10.54
C LEU A 276 0.25 -19.08 -11.76
N GLY A 277 0.92 -19.76 -12.70
CA GLY A 277 0.30 -20.39 -13.87
C GLY A 277 0.22 -21.92 -13.78
N SER A 278 1.20 -22.56 -13.15
CA SER A 278 1.20 -23.98 -12.80
C SER A 278 0.40 -24.14 -11.53
N GLY A 279 -0.65 -24.98 -11.59
CA GLY A 279 -1.47 -25.23 -10.42
C GLY A 279 -0.60 -25.72 -9.27
N LEU A 280 -0.50 -24.95 -8.19
CA LEU A 280 -0.22 -25.49 -6.87
C LEU A 280 -1.10 -26.72 -6.71
N ASP A 281 -0.44 -27.87 -6.58
CA ASP A 281 -1.03 -29.19 -6.69
C ASP A 281 -2.37 -29.27 -5.98
N VAL A 282 -3.40 -29.61 -6.76
CA VAL A 282 -4.73 -30.02 -6.33
C VAL A 282 -4.67 -31.21 -5.33
N GLY A 283 -3.49 -31.79 -5.12
CA GLY A 283 -3.20 -32.80 -4.10
C GLY A 283 -3.09 -32.27 -2.66
N VAL A 284 -2.53 -31.08 -2.42
CA VAL A 284 -2.30 -30.58 -1.04
C VAL A 284 -3.56 -29.89 -0.48
N ALA A 285 -4.38 -29.30 -1.34
CA ALA A 285 -5.63 -28.63 -0.95
C ALA A 285 -6.77 -29.59 -0.55
N LYS A 286 -6.60 -30.91 -0.72
CA LYS A 286 -7.63 -31.91 -0.38
C LYS A 286 -7.87 -32.09 1.12
N GLN A 287 -7.00 -31.56 1.99
CA GLN A 287 -7.13 -31.74 3.44
C GLN A 287 -7.83 -30.59 4.18
N ILE A 288 -8.08 -29.44 3.54
CA ILE A 288 -8.77 -28.32 4.18
C ILE A 288 -10.20 -28.24 3.62
N ALA A 289 -11.06 -29.12 4.13
CA ALA A 289 -12.48 -29.13 3.81
C ALA A 289 -13.16 -27.88 4.40
N GLY A 290 -13.70 -27.01 3.54
CA GLY A 290 -14.57 -25.90 4.00
C GLY A 290 -14.82 -24.77 3.00
N LEU A 291 -13.92 -24.51 2.06
CA LEU A 291 -14.04 -23.33 1.19
C LEU A 291 -14.74 -23.63 -0.14
N ALA A 292 -15.62 -22.72 -0.58
CA ALA A 292 -16.37 -22.77 -1.83
C ALA A 292 -15.45 -22.86 -3.07
N ASP A 293 -15.97 -23.40 -4.18
CA ASP A 293 -15.24 -23.62 -5.44
C ASP A 293 -14.58 -22.36 -6.03
N GLY A 294 -15.00 -21.15 -5.64
CA GLY A 294 -14.38 -19.88 -6.06
C GLY A 294 -13.04 -19.57 -5.36
N ALA A 295 -12.76 -20.16 -4.20
CA ALA A 295 -11.49 -20.02 -3.48
C ALA A 295 -10.45 -21.07 -3.90
N ARG A 296 -10.81 -21.98 -4.81
CA ARG A 296 -9.98 -23.10 -5.26
C ARG A 296 -9.33 -22.76 -6.60
N GLY A 297 -8.03 -22.47 -6.57
CA GLY A 297 -7.19 -22.58 -7.76
C GLY A 297 -6.33 -21.37 -8.04
N VAL A 298 -5.05 -21.68 -8.23
CA VAL A 298 -4.05 -20.83 -8.86
C VAL A 298 -4.63 -20.17 -10.12
N THR A 299 -4.45 -18.85 -10.23
CA THR A 299 -5.00 -18.05 -11.32
C THR A 299 -3.87 -17.65 -12.25
N PRO A 300 -3.88 -18.14 -13.50
CA PRO A 300 -2.90 -17.75 -14.51
C PRO A 300 -2.71 -16.25 -14.53
N VAL A 301 -1.45 -15.82 -14.56
CA VAL A 301 -1.10 -14.40 -14.70
C VAL A 301 -0.62 -14.12 -16.11
N ARG A 302 -0.87 -12.91 -16.59
CA ARG A 302 -0.23 -12.33 -17.75
C ARG A 302 0.96 -11.54 -17.26
N VAL A 303 2.13 -11.69 -17.87
CA VAL A 303 3.32 -10.99 -17.42
C VAL A 303 3.95 -10.21 -18.58
N GLY A 304 4.23 -8.94 -18.33
CA GLY A 304 4.96 -8.07 -19.22
C GLY A 304 6.09 -7.39 -18.44
N PHE A 305 7.30 -7.36 -19.00
CA PHE A 305 8.40 -6.63 -18.37
C PHE A 305 9.36 -6.01 -19.39
N VAL A 306 10.05 -4.97 -18.97
CA VAL A 306 10.98 -4.17 -19.78
C VAL A 306 12.18 -3.78 -18.95
N TRP A 307 13.37 -3.85 -19.53
CA TRP A 307 14.60 -3.24 -19.02
C TRP A 307 14.73 -1.82 -19.55
N GLY A 308 14.72 -0.82 -18.66
CA GLY A 308 14.82 0.56 -19.10
C GLY A 308 14.96 1.56 -17.97
N ARG A 309 15.03 2.84 -18.33
CA ARG A 309 15.19 3.92 -17.36
C ARG A 309 13.85 4.35 -16.76
N VAL A 310 13.80 4.48 -15.44
CA VAL A 310 12.63 4.86 -14.64
C VAL A 310 12.94 5.99 -13.65
N LEU A 311 11.91 6.74 -13.28
CA LEU A 311 11.91 7.68 -12.16
C LEU A 311 11.33 6.99 -10.94
N SER A 312 12.09 6.84 -9.86
CA SER A 312 11.52 6.40 -8.57
C SER A 312 11.08 7.60 -7.74
N ARG A 313 9.83 7.61 -7.29
CA ARG A 313 9.26 8.71 -6.49
C ARG A 313 8.16 8.19 -5.58
N PHE A 314 8.19 8.57 -4.30
CA PHE A 314 7.20 8.17 -3.28
C PHE A 314 6.97 6.65 -3.19
N GLY A 315 8.04 5.86 -3.30
CA GLY A 315 7.94 4.40 -3.29
C GLY A 315 7.46 3.77 -4.60
N ASP A 316 7.06 4.57 -5.58
CA ASP A 316 6.56 4.14 -6.89
C ASP A 316 7.60 4.34 -8.01
N VAL A 317 7.32 3.85 -9.21
CA VAL A 317 8.14 4.02 -10.42
C VAL A 317 7.33 4.56 -11.61
N PHE A 318 7.92 5.49 -12.34
CA PHE A 318 7.29 6.19 -13.46
C PHE A 318 8.21 6.25 -14.68
N GLY A 319 7.62 6.32 -15.87
CA GLY A 319 8.33 6.59 -17.12
C GLY A 319 7.81 5.79 -18.31
N PRO A 320 8.32 6.06 -19.52
CA PRO A 320 7.87 5.39 -20.74
C PRO A 320 7.99 3.86 -20.69
N HIS A 321 9.06 3.32 -20.09
CA HIS A 321 9.27 1.87 -19.95
C HIS A 321 8.26 1.21 -19.01
N VAL A 322 7.77 1.93 -17.99
CA VAL A 322 6.69 1.44 -17.11
C VAL A 322 5.39 1.31 -17.91
N ASN A 323 5.08 2.30 -18.75
CA ASN A 323 3.90 2.27 -19.60
C ASN A 323 3.99 1.15 -20.66
N LEU A 324 5.18 0.95 -21.25
CA LEU A 324 5.41 -0.14 -22.19
C LEU A 324 5.23 -1.51 -21.52
N ALA A 325 5.80 -1.73 -20.34
CA ALA A 325 5.64 -2.98 -19.59
C ALA A 325 4.16 -3.27 -19.31
N ALA A 326 3.40 -2.28 -18.84
CA ALA A 326 1.95 -2.43 -18.63
C ALA A 326 1.21 -2.82 -19.91
N ARG A 327 1.52 -2.17 -21.04
CA ARG A 327 0.88 -2.46 -22.34
C ARG A 327 1.26 -3.83 -22.89
N LEU A 328 2.45 -4.33 -22.60
CA LEU A 328 2.85 -5.70 -22.94
C LEU A 328 2.07 -6.72 -22.10
N THR A 329 1.86 -6.45 -20.81
CA THR A 329 1.01 -7.27 -19.94
C THR A 329 -0.42 -7.37 -20.46
N ASP A 330 -1.00 -6.25 -20.90
CA ASP A 330 -2.37 -6.18 -21.43
C ASP A 330 -2.59 -7.16 -22.61
N ILE A 331 -1.58 -7.35 -23.46
CA ILE A 331 -1.66 -8.19 -24.67
C ILE A 331 -1.09 -9.60 -24.49
N ALA A 332 -0.51 -9.91 -23.33
CA ALA A 332 0.06 -11.22 -23.05
C ALA A 332 -1.04 -12.29 -22.90
N GLU A 333 -0.73 -13.51 -23.33
CA GLU A 333 -1.58 -14.67 -23.11
C GLU A 333 -1.44 -15.16 -21.66
N PRO A 334 -2.44 -15.87 -21.09
CA PRO A 334 -2.34 -16.45 -19.76
C PRO A 334 -1.07 -17.30 -19.59
N SER A 335 -0.37 -17.11 -18.47
CA SER A 335 0.89 -17.78 -18.13
C SER A 335 2.02 -17.56 -19.15
N THR A 336 2.01 -16.43 -19.85
CA THR A 336 3.09 -16.05 -20.78
C THR A 336 3.79 -14.76 -20.33
N VAL A 337 5.07 -14.66 -20.70
CA VAL A 337 5.91 -13.48 -20.46
C VAL A 337 6.19 -12.80 -21.78
N LEU A 338 5.82 -11.53 -21.88
CA LEU A 338 6.20 -10.66 -23.01
C LEU A 338 7.21 -9.59 -22.57
N THR A 339 8.11 -9.26 -23.48
CA THR A 339 9.07 -8.16 -23.35
C THR A 339 9.21 -7.40 -24.67
N ASP A 340 10.00 -6.34 -24.69
CA ASP A 340 10.30 -5.55 -25.89
C ASP A 340 11.63 -5.98 -26.54
N PRO A 341 11.88 -5.60 -27.81
CA PRO A 341 13.09 -5.99 -28.52
C PRO A 341 14.40 -5.60 -27.83
N ALA A 342 14.48 -4.41 -27.20
CA ALA A 342 15.71 -3.95 -26.58
C ALA A 342 16.04 -4.77 -25.31
N THR A 343 15.00 -5.12 -24.54
CA THR A 343 15.17 -6.04 -23.39
C THR A 343 15.54 -7.44 -23.84
N ALA A 344 14.92 -7.94 -24.92
CA ALA A 344 15.27 -9.25 -25.48
C ALA A 344 16.74 -9.29 -25.96
N GLU A 345 17.22 -8.23 -26.59
CA GLU A 345 18.62 -8.09 -26.98
C GLU A 345 19.56 -8.11 -25.76
N ALA A 346 19.20 -7.42 -24.68
CA ALA A 346 19.96 -7.44 -23.42
C ALA A 346 20.02 -8.83 -22.77
N LEU A 347 19.06 -9.71 -23.06
CA LEU A 347 18.99 -11.08 -22.53
C LEU A 347 19.56 -12.15 -23.48
N ALA A 348 19.74 -11.83 -24.77
CA ALA A 348 20.10 -12.80 -25.80
C ALA A 348 21.44 -13.54 -25.55
N GLY A 349 22.32 -12.98 -24.72
CA GLY A 349 23.60 -13.60 -24.34
C GLY A 349 23.51 -14.61 -23.20
N ASP A 350 22.38 -14.73 -22.51
CA ASP A 350 22.21 -15.63 -21.37
C ASP A 350 21.49 -16.92 -21.81
N PRO A 351 22.15 -18.09 -21.73
CA PRO A 351 21.57 -19.36 -22.18
C PRO A 351 20.38 -19.82 -21.33
N ALA A 352 20.10 -19.18 -20.19
CA ALA A 352 18.91 -19.48 -19.39
C ALA A 352 17.60 -19.03 -20.05
N PHE A 353 17.67 -18.17 -21.08
CA PHE A 353 16.50 -17.55 -21.69
C PHE A 353 16.38 -17.86 -23.18
N VAL A 354 15.15 -18.12 -23.62
CA VAL A 354 14.78 -18.26 -25.02
C VAL A 354 13.87 -17.10 -25.39
N VAL A 355 14.22 -16.38 -26.46
CA VAL A 355 13.50 -15.21 -26.96
C VAL A 355 12.88 -15.51 -28.32
N GLU A 356 11.57 -15.28 -28.45
CA GLU A 356 10.81 -15.51 -29.69
C GLU A 356 10.09 -14.21 -30.10
N PRO A 357 10.56 -13.52 -31.16
CA PRO A 357 9.87 -12.34 -31.68
C PRO A 357 8.48 -12.71 -32.22
N LEU A 358 7.46 -11.95 -31.81
CA LEU A 358 6.08 -12.07 -32.26
C LEU A 358 5.76 -11.01 -33.33
N PRO A 359 4.65 -11.16 -34.09
CA PRO A 359 4.22 -10.11 -35.02
C PRO A 359 4.02 -8.76 -34.32
N ALA A 360 4.37 -7.68 -35.03
CA ALA A 360 4.21 -6.33 -34.52
C ALA A 360 2.74 -6.02 -34.18
N ARG A 361 2.55 -5.28 -33.08
CA ARG A 361 1.25 -4.83 -32.59
C ARG A 361 1.31 -3.36 -32.23
N ASP A 362 0.22 -2.65 -32.50
CA ASP A 362 0.08 -1.27 -32.06
C ASP A 362 -0.42 -1.24 -30.61
N LEU A 363 0.41 -0.68 -29.73
CA LEU A 363 0.11 -0.52 -28.32
C LEU A 363 -0.41 0.89 -28.04
N ALA A 364 -1.54 0.98 -27.37
CA ALA A 364 -2.21 2.27 -27.10
C ALA A 364 -1.30 3.24 -26.33
N GLY A 365 -1.05 4.41 -26.93
CA GLY A 365 -0.20 5.46 -26.36
C GLY A 365 1.31 5.21 -26.48
N ILE A 366 1.74 4.11 -27.10
CA ILE A 366 3.14 3.75 -27.32
C ILE A 366 3.47 3.76 -28.81
N GLY A 367 2.61 3.17 -29.65
CA GLY A 367 2.85 2.96 -31.08
C GLY A 367 3.15 1.50 -31.41
N SER A 368 3.73 1.26 -32.58
CA SER A 368 4.01 -0.09 -33.07
C SER A 368 5.22 -0.70 -32.36
N VAL A 369 5.03 -1.88 -31.77
CA VAL A 369 6.07 -2.63 -31.06
C VAL A 369 6.05 -4.07 -31.57
N THR A 370 7.22 -4.68 -31.71
CA THR A 370 7.38 -6.12 -31.96
C THR A 370 7.55 -6.81 -30.61
N PRO A 371 6.49 -7.37 -29.99
CA PRO A 371 6.63 -8.00 -28.69
C PRO A 371 7.51 -9.25 -28.83
N VAL A 372 8.26 -9.57 -27.80
CA VAL A 372 9.09 -10.77 -27.75
C VAL A 372 8.56 -11.66 -26.64
N ARG A 373 8.22 -12.91 -26.96
CA ARG A 373 7.90 -13.91 -25.95
C ARG A 373 9.20 -14.41 -25.32
N LEU A 374 9.21 -14.46 -24.00
CA LEU A 374 10.31 -15.01 -23.22
C LEU A 374 9.90 -16.34 -22.62
N THR A 375 10.75 -17.36 -22.73
CA THR A 375 10.63 -18.64 -22.02
C THR A 375 11.95 -19.02 -21.35
N ALA A 376 11.87 -19.84 -20.31
CA ALA A 376 13.06 -20.48 -19.75
C ALA A 376 13.63 -21.49 -20.76
N ALA A 377 14.95 -21.59 -20.84
CA ALA A 377 15.58 -22.66 -21.60
C ALA A 377 15.23 -24.03 -20.98
N PRO A 378 14.97 -25.06 -21.81
CA PRO A 378 14.76 -26.41 -21.30
C PRO A 378 16.00 -26.91 -20.55
N ALA A 379 15.76 -27.54 -19.39
CA ALA A 379 16.79 -28.06 -18.49
C ALA A 379 17.62 -29.20 -19.11
#